data_AF-A0A1I5UE32-F1
#
_entry.id   AF-A0A1I5UE32-F1
#
_cell.length_a   1.000
_cell.length_b   1.000
_cell.length_c   1.000
_cell.angle_alpha   90.00
_cell.angle_beta   90.00
_cell.angle_gamma   90.00
#
_symmetry.space_group_name_H-M   'P 1'
#
loop_
_entity.id
_entity.type
_entity.pdbx_description
1 polymer ?
#
loop_
_entity_poly.entity_id
_entity_poly.type
_entity_poly.pdbx_seq_one_letter_code
_entity_poly.pdbx_strand_id
1 'polypeptide(L)'
;MDLDFMADSATLEKSEVVELVAWLDKWRSEFPRLKSVTVDGLAPANAKDAKLLAKRRAEAATRAVQQLLEGTPVHTSSHLSSPSSTFKGGNYAGIDLVPFQEDLPDCSPVPTPGVKQGDPGGSRR
;
A
#
# COMPACT_ATOMS: atom_id res chain seq x y z
N MET A 1 0.29 1.93 4.11
CA MET A 1 0.21 1.73 5.58
C MET A 1 0.68 0.33 5.88
N ASP A 2 1.28 0.10 7.03
CA ASP A 2 1.83 -1.20 7.38
C ASP A 2 1.26 -1.68 8.72
N LEU A 3 0.65 -2.86 8.73
CA LEU A 3 0.18 -3.51 9.95
C LEU A 3 1.25 -4.47 10.47
N ASP A 4 1.63 -4.31 11.72
CA ASP A 4 2.69 -5.09 12.33
C ASP A 4 2.20 -6.43 12.88
N PHE A 5 3.08 -7.42 12.79
CA PHE A 5 2.86 -8.74 13.34
C PHE A 5 4.03 -9.14 14.21
N MET A 6 3.73 -9.89 15.28
CA MET A 6 4.77 -10.61 16.01
C MET A 6 5.48 -11.62 15.09
N ALA A 7 6.77 -11.85 15.33
CA ALA A 7 7.68 -12.56 14.42
C ALA A 7 7.16 -13.89 13.87
N ASP A 8 6.48 -14.69 14.69
CA ASP A 8 5.93 -16.00 14.32
C ASP A 8 4.39 -16.03 14.28
N SER A 9 3.76 -14.86 14.19
CA SER A 9 2.31 -14.69 14.26
C SER A 9 1.72 -14.12 12.98
N ALA A 10 0.48 -14.49 12.71
CA ALA A 10 -0.41 -13.86 11.73
C ALA A 10 -1.66 -13.28 12.40
N THR A 11 -1.62 -13.09 13.72
CA THR A 11 -2.68 -12.46 14.50
C THR A 11 -2.44 -10.97 14.53
N LEU A 12 -3.40 -10.18 14.06
CA LEU A 12 -3.38 -8.73 14.21
C LEU A 12 -3.70 -8.37 15.66
N GLU A 13 -2.87 -7.51 16.25
CA GLU A 13 -3.17 -6.94 17.55
C GLU A 13 -4.25 -5.86 17.43
N LYS A 14 -4.95 -5.60 18.54
CA LYS A 14 -6.02 -4.59 18.57
C LYS A 14 -5.50 -3.19 18.24
N SER A 15 -4.27 -2.88 18.64
CA SER A 15 -3.59 -1.62 18.31
C SER A 15 -3.51 -1.43 16.79
N GLU A 16 -3.06 -2.44 16.05
CA GLU A 16 -2.94 -2.40 14.59
C GLU A 16 -4.29 -2.15 13.90
N VAL A 17 -5.37 -2.73 14.43
CA VAL A 17 -6.72 -2.50 13.91
C VAL A 17 -7.17 -1.06 14.17
N VAL A 18 -6.86 -0.50 15.35
CA VAL A 18 -7.19 0.90 15.67
C VAL A 18 -6.42 1.86 14.75
N GLU A 19 -5.14 1.60 14.51
CA GLU A 19 -4.33 2.40 13.58
C GLU A 19 -4.85 2.31 12.14
N LEU A 20 -5.26 1.12 11.70
CA LEU A 20 -5.89 0.92 10.39
C LEU A 20 -7.14 1.78 10.24
N VAL A 21 -8.02 1.77 11.24
CA VAL A 21 -9.26 2.57 11.22
C VAL A 21 -8.93 4.06 11.11
N ALA A 22 -8.06 4.58 11.97
CA ALA A 22 -7.69 5.99 11.96
C ALA A 22 -7.03 6.42 10.63
N TRP A 23 -6.20 5.55 10.06
CA TRP A 23 -5.57 5.80 8.76
C TRP A 23 -6.61 5.81 7.63
N LEU A 24 -7.53 4.84 7.61
CA LEU A 24 -8.61 4.79 6.61
C LEU A 24 -9.54 6.00 6.71
N ASP A 25 -9.91 6.43 7.91
CA ASP A 25 -10.77 7.60 8.12
C ASP A 25 -10.13 8.88 7.54
N LYS A 26 -8.81 9.05 7.75
CA LYS A 26 -8.06 10.15 7.13
C LYS A 26 -8.17 10.11 5.61
N TRP A 27 -7.81 8.98 4.98
CA TRP A 27 -7.72 8.92 3.52
C TRP A 27 -9.08 8.88 2.82
N ARG A 28 -10.14 8.40 3.47
CA ARG A 28 -11.51 8.50 2.93
C ARG A 28 -11.99 9.93 2.80
N SER A 29 -11.46 10.86 3.61
CA SER A 29 -11.76 12.29 3.47
C SER A 29 -11.08 12.92 2.26
N GLU A 30 -9.90 12.40 1.87
CA GLU A 30 -9.12 12.90 0.73
C GLU A 30 -9.49 12.21 -0.59
N PHE A 31 -9.76 10.90 -0.55
CA PHE A 31 -10.10 10.07 -1.69
C PHE A 31 -11.42 9.31 -1.42
N PRO A 32 -12.58 9.94 -1.70
CA PRO A 32 -13.88 9.38 -1.34
C PRO A 32 -14.23 8.12 -2.14
N ARG A 33 -13.59 7.87 -3.29
CA ARG A 33 -13.79 6.65 -4.08
C ARG A 33 -12.47 5.92 -4.27
N LEU A 34 -12.48 4.66 -3.85
CA LEU A 34 -11.37 3.73 -4.06
C LEU A 34 -11.73 2.78 -5.19
N LYS A 35 -10.83 2.65 -6.16
CA LYS A 35 -10.92 1.65 -7.23
C LYS A 35 -10.63 0.26 -6.67
N SER A 36 -9.61 0.14 -5.83
CA SER A 36 -9.23 -1.09 -5.15
C SER A 36 -8.30 -0.82 -3.97
N VAL A 37 -7.99 -1.87 -3.21
CA VAL A 37 -6.93 -1.88 -2.20
C VAL A 37 -5.99 -3.03 -2.50
N THR A 38 -4.69 -2.82 -2.37
CA THR A 38 -3.69 -3.89 -2.41
C THR A 38 -3.25 -4.22 -0.99
N VAL A 39 -3.14 -5.51 -0.69
CA VAL A 39 -2.65 -6.03 0.58
C VAL A 39 -1.53 -7.01 0.30
N ASP A 40 -0.34 -6.72 0.79
CA ASP A 40 0.85 -7.53 0.65
C ASP A 40 1.30 -8.03 2.01
N GLY A 41 1.17 -9.33 2.28
CA GLY A 41 1.69 -9.92 3.52
C GLY A 41 3.15 -10.31 3.39
N LEU A 42 3.98 -9.97 4.38
CA LEU A 42 5.41 -10.26 4.39
C LEU A 42 5.81 -11.17 5.55
N ALA A 43 6.82 -11.99 5.29
CA ALA A 43 7.56 -12.69 6.33
C ALA A 43 9.07 -12.65 6.04
N PRO A 44 9.92 -12.67 7.08
CA PRO A 44 11.36 -12.86 6.91
C PRO A 44 11.64 -14.16 6.18
N ALA A 45 12.53 -14.16 5.18
CA ALA A 45 12.86 -15.38 4.42
C ALA A 45 13.43 -16.52 5.30
N ASN A 46 13.98 -16.20 6.46
CA ASN A 46 14.52 -17.16 7.44
C ASN A 46 13.48 -17.61 8.50
N ALA A 47 12.24 -17.12 8.45
CA ALA A 47 11.19 -17.54 9.38
C ALA A 47 10.77 -19.00 9.11
N LYS A 48 10.29 -19.67 10.16
CA LYS A 48 9.71 -21.01 10.01
C LYS A 48 8.46 -20.92 9.13
N ASP A 49 8.38 -21.78 8.12
CA ASP A 49 7.27 -21.80 7.16
C ASP A 49 6.97 -20.42 6.53
N ALA A 50 8.02 -19.62 6.27
CA ALA A 50 7.90 -18.20 5.90
C ALA A 50 6.86 -17.89 4.81
N LYS A 51 6.76 -18.73 3.77
CA LYS A 51 5.75 -18.55 2.70
C LYS A 51 4.32 -18.65 3.23
N LEU A 52 4.07 -19.63 4.10
CA LEU A 52 2.76 -19.81 4.73
C LEU A 52 2.47 -18.68 5.72
N LEU A 53 3.49 -18.24 6.47
CA LEU A 53 3.37 -17.12 7.40
C LEU A 53 3.01 -15.81 6.68
N ALA A 54 3.73 -15.47 5.62
CA ALA A 54 3.44 -14.29 4.78
C ALA A 54 2.02 -14.34 4.23
N LYS A 55 1.58 -15.50 3.72
CA LYS A 55 0.22 -15.71 3.22
C LYS A 55 -0.83 -15.47 4.32
N ARG A 56 -0.64 -16.05 5.51
CA ARG A 56 -1.58 -15.89 6.64
C ARG A 56 -1.68 -14.44 7.10
N ARG A 57 -0.57 -13.69 7.09
CA ARG A 57 -0.55 -12.25 7.38
C ARG A 57 -1.34 -11.46 6.35
N ALA A 58 -1.14 -11.75 5.07
CA ALA A 58 -1.91 -11.16 3.98
C ALA A 58 -3.41 -11.41 4.18
N GLU A 59 -3.80 -12.66 4.45
CA GLU A 59 -5.19 -13.04 4.69
C GLU A 59 -5.79 -12.34 5.93
N ALA A 60 -5.02 -12.18 7.01
CA ALA A 60 -5.47 -11.47 8.22
C ALA A 60 -5.71 -9.99 7.95
N ALA A 61 -4.77 -9.32 7.29
CA ALA A 61 -4.90 -7.92 6.89
C ALA A 61 -6.06 -7.73 5.91
N THR A 62 -6.21 -8.59 4.90
CA THR A 62 -7.33 -8.54 3.95
C THR A 62 -8.67 -8.63 4.66
N ARG A 63 -8.83 -9.54 5.63
CA ARG A 63 -10.08 -9.64 6.41
C ARG A 63 -10.38 -8.34 7.18
N ALA A 64 -9.36 -7.75 7.81
CA ALA A 64 -9.53 -6.49 8.53
C ALA A 64 -9.93 -5.34 7.58
N VAL A 65 -9.27 -5.22 6.43
CA VAL A 65 -9.58 -4.21 5.41
C VAL A 65 -11.00 -4.40 4.86
N GLN A 66 -11.39 -5.62 4.51
CA GLN A 66 -12.72 -5.90 3.94
C GLN A 66 -13.87 -5.55 4.90
N GLN A 67 -13.66 -5.70 6.21
CA GLN A 67 -14.63 -5.31 7.23
C GLN A 67 -14.80 -3.79 7.34
N LEU A 68 -13.79 -3.01 6.97
CA LEU A 68 -13.80 -1.55 7.08
C LEU A 68 -14.17 -0.86 5.74
N LEU A 69 -13.94 -1.54 4.62
CA LEU A 69 -14.15 -1.06 3.26
C LEU A 69 -15.11 -1.98 2.48
N GLU A 70 -16.34 -2.10 2.96
CA GLU A 70 -17.36 -2.92 2.28
C GLU A 70 -17.52 -2.52 0.80
N GLY A 71 -17.52 -3.53 -0.07
CA GLY A 71 -17.70 -3.36 -1.51
C GLY A 71 -16.46 -2.91 -2.30
N THR A 72 -15.35 -2.55 -1.64
CA THR A 72 -14.11 -2.21 -2.34
C THR A 72 -13.32 -3.49 -2.69
N PRO A 73 -12.93 -3.71 -3.96
CA PRO A 73 -12.12 -4.85 -4.33
C PRO A 73 -10.76 -4.85 -3.61
N VAL A 74 -10.38 -5.98 -3.04
CA VAL A 74 -9.07 -6.16 -2.38
C VAL A 74 -8.24 -7.18 -3.15
N HIS A 75 -7.07 -6.76 -3.62
CA HIS A 75 -6.06 -7.63 -4.22
C HIS A 75 -5.08 -8.06 -3.14
N THR A 76 -4.96 -9.37 -2.91
CA THR A 76 -4.10 -9.93 -1.86
C THR A 76 -2.91 -10.64 -2.48
N SER A 77 -1.71 -10.34 -2.00
CA SER A 77 -0.49 -11.04 -2.38
C SER A 77 0.42 -11.27 -1.17
N SER A 78 1.48 -12.06 -1.34
CA SER A 78 2.38 -12.39 -0.22
C SER A 78 3.80 -12.60 -0.70
N HIS A 79 4.77 -12.04 0.02
CA HIS A 79 6.18 -12.02 -0.36
C HIS A 79 7.09 -12.41 0.80
N LEU A 80 8.27 -12.93 0.46
CA LEU A 80 9.34 -13.10 1.42
C LEU A 80 10.20 -11.84 1.41
N SER A 81 10.54 -11.36 2.60
CA SER A 81 11.40 -10.20 2.78
C SER A 81 12.86 -10.63 2.89
N SER A 82 13.74 -9.97 2.13
CA SER A 82 15.18 -10.25 2.14
C SER A 82 15.82 -9.79 3.46
N PRO A 83 16.68 -10.60 4.11
CA PRO A 83 17.30 -10.24 5.40
C PRO A 83 18.04 -8.90 5.39
N SER A 84 18.59 -8.50 4.24
CA SER A 84 19.44 -7.31 4.08
C SER A 84 18.69 -5.98 3.94
N SER A 85 17.37 -5.99 3.78
CA SER A 85 16.59 -4.80 3.43
C SER A 85 15.25 -4.70 4.16
N THR A 86 15.11 -5.35 5.31
CA THR A 86 13.80 -5.52 5.95
C THR A 86 13.35 -4.28 6.71
N PHE A 87 12.60 -3.41 6.04
CA PHE A 87 11.67 -2.51 6.71
C PHE A 87 10.82 -3.32 7.70
N LYS A 88 10.75 -2.87 8.95
CA LYS A 88 10.09 -3.54 10.09
C LYS A 88 10.46 -5.03 10.27
N GLY A 89 11.68 -5.41 9.92
CA GLY A 89 12.14 -6.79 10.05
C GLY A 89 11.38 -7.80 9.18
N GLY A 90 10.55 -7.36 8.23
CA GLY A 90 9.75 -8.24 7.36
C GLY A 90 8.52 -8.84 8.04
N ASN A 91 8.10 -8.32 9.20
CA ASN A 91 6.96 -8.83 9.97
C ASN A 91 5.75 -7.91 9.90
N TYR A 92 5.27 -7.65 8.69
CA TYR A 92 4.16 -6.73 8.47
C TYR A 92 3.30 -7.15 7.27
N ALA A 93 2.14 -6.50 7.13
CA ALA A 93 1.40 -6.46 5.88
C ALA A 93 1.28 -5.02 5.40
N GLY A 94 1.72 -4.76 4.16
CA GLY A 94 1.56 -3.48 3.48
C GLY A 94 0.16 -3.34 2.90
N ILE A 95 -0.41 -2.15 3.01
CA ILE A 95 -1.74 -1.78 2.52
C ILE A 95 -1.63 -0.49 1.73
N ASP A 96 -1.98 -0.55 0.45
CA ASP A 96 -2.05 0.63 -0.41
C ASP A 96 -3.47 0.84 -0.94
N LEU A 97 -3.94 2.07 -0.85
CA LEU A 97 -5.22 2.48 -1.42
C LEU A 97 -4.99 2.89 -2.87
N VAL A 98 -5.83 2.38 -3.76
CA VAL A 98 -5.81 2.74 -5.17
C VAL A 98 -7.05 3.60 -5.43
N PRO A 99 -6.94 4.94 -5.38
CA PRO A 99 -8.06 5.82 -5.71
C PRO A 99 -8.38 5.76 -7.22
N PHE A 100 -9.55 6.29 -7.56
CA PHE A 100 -9.87 6.57 -8.96
C PHE A 100 -9.01 7.72 -9.50
N GLN A 101 -8.66 7.67 -10.78
CA GLN A 101 -7.76 8.66 -11.40
C GLN A 101 -8.33 10.08 -11.32
N GLU A 102 -9.66 10.21 -11.35
CA GLU A 102 -10.36 11.48 -11.29
C GLU A 102 -10.27 12.14 -9.90
N ASP A 103 -9.96 11.36 -8.86
CA ASP A 103 -9.81 11.85 -7.49
C ASP A 103 -8.33 12.19 -7.17
N LEU A 104 -7.41 11.95 -8.10
CA LEU A 104 -6.00 12.32 -7.96
C LEU A 104 -5.77 13.79 -8.36
N PRO A 105 -4.84 14.49 -7.68
CA PRO A 105 -4.45 15.84 -8.10
C PRO A 105 -3.87 15.81 -9.52
N ASP A 106 -4.11 16.88 -10.26
CA ASP A 106 -3.52 17.03 -11.60
C ASP A 106 -1.99 17.04 -11.50
N CYS A 107 -1.37 15.97 -12.01
CA CYS A 107 0.09 15.84 -12.08
C CYS A 107 0.69 16.64 -13.24
N SER A 108 -0.10 17.45 -13.95
CA SER A 108 0.41 18.35 -14.97
C SER A 108 1.48 19.26 -14.36
N PRO A 109 2.70 19.29 -14.93
CA PRO A 109 3.73 20.20 -14.44
C PRO A 109 3.19 21.63 -14.56
N VAL A 110 3.09 22.33 -13.43
CA VAL A 110 2.73 23.74 -13.42
C VAL A 110 3.79 24.47 -14.26
N PRO A 111 3.41 25.19 -15.33
CA PRO A 111 4.37 25.91 -16.14
C PRO A 111 5.15 26.88 -15.25
N THR A 112 6.45 26.65 -15.09
CA THR A 112 7.30 27.56 -14.32
C THR A 112 7.25 28.95 -14.96
N PRO A 113 6.82 30.00 -14.24
CA PRO A 113 6.80 31.35 -14.79
C PRO A 113 8.21 31.74 -15.23
N GLY A 114 8.42 31.86 -16.54
CA GLY A 114 9.70 32.30 -17.12
C GLY A 114 10.42 31.30 -18.04
N VAL A 115 9.99 30.04 -18.13
CA VAL A 115 10.56 29.12 -19.15
C VAL A 115 9.81 29.33 -20.46
N LYS A 116 10.37 30.17 -21.34
CA LYS A 116 9.95 30.20 -22.74
C LYS A 116 10.22 28.82 -23.33
N GLN A 117 9.15 28.11 -23.67
CA GLN A 117 9.22 26.88 -24.46
C GLN A 117 9.83 27.27 -25.82
N GLY A 118 11.10 26.95 -26.02
CA GLY A 118 11.79 27.22 -27.28
C GLY A 118 11.14 26.42 -28.39
N ASP A 119 10.80 27.10 -29.48
CA ASP A 119 10.25 26.54 -30.71
C ASP A 119 11.01 25.27 -31.16
N PRO A 120 10.31 24.19 -31.57
CA PRO A 120 10.93 23.12 -32.33
C PRO A 120 11.02 23.56 -33.81
N GLY A 121 11.97 24.45 -34.10
CA GLY A 121 12.17 25.03 -35.43
C GLY A 121 13.43 24.52 -36.14
N GLY A 122 13.27 23.53 -37.02
CA GLY A 122 13.89 23.56 -38.36
C GLY A 122 15.36 23.17 -38.55
N SER A 123 15.57 21.89 -38.87
CA SER A 123 16.29 21.35 -40.05
C SER A 123 17.46 22.12 -40.73
N ARG A 124 18.60 21.42 -40.83
CA ARG A 124 19.66 21.44 -41.86
C ARG A 124 20.21 22.79 -42.36
N ARG A 125 21.52 22.97 -42.19
CA ARG A 125 22.52 22.89 -43.29
C ARG A 125 23.92 22.67 -42.72
#